data_AF-A0A7C5RQX2-F1
#
_entry.id   AF-A0A7C5RQX2-F1
#
_cell.length_a   1.000
_cell.length_b   1.000
_cell.length_c   1.000
_cell.angle_alpha   90.00
_cell.angle_beta   90.00
_cell.angle_gamma   90.00
#
_symmetry.space_group_name_H-M   'P 1'
#
loop_
_entity.id
_entity.type
_entity.pdbx_description
1 polymer ?
#
loop_
_entity_poly.entity_id
_entity_poly.type
_entity_poly.pdbx_seq_one_letter_code
_entity_poly.pdbx_strand_id
1 'polypeptide(L)' 'MGRRYLLLALVPIGMIVAAAAVVAYFLWWDATHCILCRSRLDPFGRCPNPDCGLKRLTTEPSP' A
#
# COMPACT_ATOMS: atom_id res chain seq x y z
N MET A 1 14.69 37.81 -10.16
CA MET A 1 14.16 36.58 -10.80
C MET A 1 14.31 35.27 -10.00
N GLY A 2 15.22 35.12 -9.01
CA GLY A 2 15.56 33.80 -8.43
C GLY A 2 14.47 33.07 -7.62
N ARG A 3 13.59 33.79 -6.89
CA ARG A 3 12.61 33.15 -5.99
C ARG A 3 11.50 32.37 -6.72
N ARG A 4 11.09 32.83 -7.90
CA ARG A 4 10.05 32.17 -8.70
C ARG A 4 10.53 30.85 -9.30
N TYR A 5 11.79 30.80 -9.74
CA TYR A 5 12.42 29.57 -10.24
C TYR A 5 12.61 28.53 -9.14
N LEU A 6 12.98 28.97 -7.93
CA LEU A 6 13.11 28.06 -6.78
C LEU A 6 11.78 27.39 -6.44
N LEU A 7 10.69 28.17 -6.41
CA LEU A 7 9.34 27.65 -6.18
C LEU A 7 8.88 26.70 -7.30
N LEU A 8 9.20 27.02 -8.55
CA LEU A 8 8.90 26.16 -9.69
C LEU A 8 9.68 24.83 -9.65
N ALA A 9 10.90 24.81 -9.11
CA ALA A 9 11.69 23.59 -8.93
C ALA A 9 11.24 22.75 -7.72
N LEU A 10 10.69 23.39 -6.67
CA LEU A 10 10.19 22.69 -5.48
C LEU A 10 8.93 21.87 -5.76
N VAL A 11 8.08 22.30 -6.69
CA VAL A 11 6.85 21.58 -7.05
C VAL A 11 7.11 20.16 -7.56
N PRO A 12 7.94 19.92 -8.60
CA PRO A 12 8.20 18.56 -9.08
C PRO A 12 8.93 17.71 -8.04
N ILE A 13 9.84 18.32 -7.25
CA ILE A 13 10.52 17.62 -6.15
C ILE A 13 9.50 17.17 -5.10
N GLY A 14 8.58 18.05 -4.70
CA GLY A 14 7.51 17.72 -3.77
C GLY A 14 6.61 16.61 -4.28
N MET A 15 6.27 16.62 -5.57
CA MET A 15 5.50 15.54 -6.21
C MET A 15 6.24 14.19 -6.15
N ILE A 16 7.54 14.17 -6.42
CA ILE A 16 8.35 12.94 -6.35
C ILE A 16 8.38 12.39 -4.91
N VAL A 17 8.60 13.26 -3.92
CA VAL A 17 8.63 12.86 -2.51
C VAL A 17 7.26 12.37 -2.06
N ALA A 18 6.18 13.04 -2.46
CA ALA A 18 4.82 12.60 -2.15
C ALA A 18 4.50 11.24 -2.76
N ALA A 19 4.87 11.02 -4.03
CA ALA A 19 4.70 9.73 -4.70
C ALA A 19 5.48 8.62 -3.98
N ALA A 20 6.75 8.87 -3.63
CA ALA A 20 7.56 7.93 -2.88
C ALA A 20 6.96 7.59 -1.50
N ALA A 21 6.43 8.58 -0.79
CA ALA A 21 5.78 8.38 0.50
C ALA A 21 4.50 7.53 0.38
N VAL A 22 3.70 7.75 -0.66
CA VAL A 22 2.50 6.96 -0.94
C VAL A 22 2.87 5.51 -1.23
N VAL A 23 3.87 5.27 -2.09
CA VAL A 23 4.34 3.91 -2.40
C VAL A 23 4.88 3.23 -1.14
N ALA A 24 5.70 3.92 -0.35
CA ALA A 24 6.22 3.39 0.92
C ALA A 24 5.09 3.06 1.91
N TYR A 25 4.07 3.91 2.00
CA TYR A 25 2.89 3.65 2.83
C TYR A 25 2.14 2.40 2.38
N PHE A 26 1.93 2.21 1.07
CA PHE A 26 1.26 1.01 0.55
C PHE A 26 2.07 -0.26 0.81
N LEU A 27 3.40 -0.22 0.62
CA LEU A 27 4.28 -1.35 0.93
C LEU A 27 4.27 -1.70 2.41
N TRP A 28 4.35 -0.70 3.28
CA TRP A 28 4.22 -0.90 4.73
C TRP A 28 2.84 -1.44 5.11
N TRP A 29 1.79 -0.92 4.47
CA TRP A 29 0.41 -1.36 4.70
C TRP A 29 0.23 -2.83 4.32
N ASP A 30 0.75 -3.26 3.18
CA ASP A 30 0.69 -4.66 2.74
C ASP A 30 1.53 -5.59 3.63
N ALA A 31 2.68 -5.12 4.12
CA ALA A 31 3.51 -5.86 5.07
C ALA A 31 2.89 -5.97 6.48
N THR A 32 1.92 -5.11 6.82
CA THR A 32 1.31 -5.06 8.16
C THR A 32 -0.15 -5.47 8.20
N HIS A 33 -0.86 -5.43 7.08
CA HIS A 33 -2.29 -5.70 6.98
C HIS A 33 -2.59 -6.58 5.77
N CYS A 34 -3.54 -7.50 5.96
CA CYS A 34 -4.10 -8.28 4.87
C CYS A 34 -4.95 -7.38 3.96
N ILE A 35 -4.60 -7.24 2.68
CA ILE A 35 -5.30 -6.38 1.70
C ILE A 35 -6.82 -6.62 1.68
N LEU A 36 -7.25 -7.88 1.79
CA LEU A 36 -8.66 -8.26 1.59
C LEU A 36 -9.55 -8.09 2.83
N CYS A 37 -9.00 -8.24 4.03
CA CYS A 37 -9.78 -8.18 5.28
C CYS A 37 -9.38 -7.04 6.21
N ARG A 38 -8.37 -6.23 5.84
CA ARG A 38 -7.87 -5.12 6.65
C ARG A 38 -7.46 -5.52 8.08
N SER A 39 -7.21 -6.80 8.31
CA SER A 39 -6.73 -7.35 9.59
C SER A 39 -5.21 -7.26 9.64
N ARG A 40 -4.63 -7.09 10.83
CA ARG A 40 -3.16 -7.09 10.98
C ARG A 40 -2.56 -8.45 10.67
N LEU A 41 -1.36 -8.45 10.08
CA LEU A 41 -0.53 -9.63 9.91
C LEU A 41 -0.05 -10.15 11.27
N ASP A 42 -0.03 -11.48 11.40
CA ASP A 42 0.65 -12.17 12.50
C ASP A 42 2.17 -11.95 12.43
N PRO A 43 2.91 -12.16 13.53
CA PRO A 43 4.37 -12.01 13.57
C PRO A 43 5.15 -12.86 12.55
N PHE A 44 4.50 -13.85 11.95
CA PHE A 44 5.05 -14.70 10.89
C PHE A 44 4.73 -14.21 9.47
N GLY A 45 4.17 -13.02 9.31
CA GLY A 45 3.77 -12.46 8.02
C GLY A 45 2.59 -13.19 7.38
N ARG A 46 1.75 -13.85 8.19
CA ARG A 46 0.57 -14.59 7.72
C ARG A 46 -0.71 -13.85 8.11
N CYS A 47 -1.73 -13.98 7.28
CA CYS A 47 -3.06 -13.55 7.64
C CYS A 47 -3.65 -14.53 8.67
N PRO A 48 -4.09 -14.07 9.86
CA PRO A 48 -4.64 -14.93 10.91
C PRO A 48 -5.89 -15.70 10.46
N ASN A 49 -6.64 -15.15 9.52
CA ASN A 49 -7.82 -15.80 8.94
C ASN A 49 -7.51 -16.37 7.54
N PRO A 50 -7.53 -17.70 7.33
CA PRO A 50 -7.32 -18.31 6.01
C PRO A 50 -8.47 -18.02 5.02
N ASP A 51 -9.63 -17.59 5.51
CA ASP A 51 -10.77 -17.14 4.69
C ASP A 51 -10.59 -15.71 4.14
N CYS A 52 -9.58 -14.98 4.64
CA CYS A 52 -9.24 -13.62 4.23
C CYS A 52 -8.23 -13.56 3.07
N GLY A 53 -8.08 -14.65 2.33
CA GLY A 53 -7.35 -14.71 1.06
C GLY A 53 -8.29 -14.76 -0.14
N LEU A 54 -7.75 -14.58 -1.35
CA LEU A 54 -8.43 -14.79 -2.64
C LEU A 54 -9.11 -16.17 -2.77
N LYS A 55 -8.92 -17.10 -1.82
CA LYS A 55 -9.61 -18.38 -1.73
C LYS A 55 -11.12 -18.27 -1.97
N ARG A 56 -11.79 -17.21 -1.48
CA ARG A 56 -13.25 -17.06 -1.71
C ARG A 56 -13.62 -16.56 -3.12
N LEU A 57 -12.69 -15.95 -3.84
CA LEU A 57 -12.84 -15.57 -5.25
C LEU A 57 -12.42 -16.68 -6.22
N THR A 58 -11.67 -17.68 -5.74
CA THR A 58 -11.21 -18.84 -6.54
C THR A 58 -11.82 -20.18 -6.10
N THR A 59 -12.74 -20.20 -5.14
CA THR A 59 -13.48 -21.43 -4.83
C THR A 59 -14.50 -21.61 -5.95
N GLU A 60 -14.18 -22.49 -6.89
CA GLU A 60 -15.12 -23.04 -7.86
C GLU A 60 -16.39 -23.48 -7.11
N PRO A 61 -17.59 -23.15 -7.60
CA PRO A 61 -18.82 -23.58 -6.96
C PRO A 61 -18.84 -25.11 -6.94
N SER A 62 -18.69 -25.69 -5.75
CA SER A 62 -18.88 -27.13 -5.55
C SER A 62 -20.39 -27.42 -5.49
N PRO A 63 -20.83 -28.56 -6.05
CA PRO A 63 -22.23 -28.84 -6.37
C PRO A 63 -23.15 -28.98 -5.14
#